data_AF-A0AAJ2MXW5-F1
#
_entry.id   AF-A0AAJ2MXW5-F1
#
_cell.length_a   1.000
_cell.length_b   1.000
_cell.length_c   1.000
_cell.angle_alpha   90.00
_cell.angle_beta   90.00
_cell.angle_gamma   90.00
#
_symmetry.space_group_name_H-M   'P 1'
#
loop_
_entity.id
_entity.type
_entity.pdbx_description
1 polymer ?
#
loop_
_entity_poly.entity_id
_entity_poly.type
_entity_poly.pdbx_seq_one_letter_code
_entity_poly.pdbx_strand_id
1 'polypeptide(L)'
;MRIFTSLLRLLALAAALSVASPVCATPIVTVGPALEDAFEGSDVVPGLKQLLGPEYGAFRRNFDESAVPVPLKDGGLLLDGWRLGFPGHHAAAVVVYPDGTLHAAYYNAEDRAVRYFSTSGELQQRVLLIWAKRFELSPGHSRSTERSLEERAPASILALPGVEEQAAMRSVAAVIWSAELPSGWNMNTEVGHVLGEATKHIMDCSAAFSLVPKPVGWVPGWSYVAQMSVQIVAYVTGVSGHRVYHSCVITAASRQRSFIELASGEF
;
A
#
# COMPACT_ATOMS: atom_id res chain seq x y z
N MET A 1 -2.64 46.99 47.26
CA MET A 1 -3.67 45.95 47.00
C MET A 1 -4.08 45.75 45.53
N ARG A 2 -3.50 46.44 44.52
CA ARG A 2 -3.84 46.23 43.09
C ARG A 2 -2.82 45.40 42.28
N ILE A 3 -1.65 45.11 42.85
CA ILE A 3 -0.56 44.41 42.14
C ILE A 3 -0.70 42.88 42.29
N PHE A 4 -1.14 42.39 43.45
CA PHE A 4 -1.36 40.97 43.72
C PHE A 4 -2.52 40.36 42.94
N THR A 5 -3.55 41.15 42.60
CA THR A 5 -4.68 40.69 41.79
C THR A 5 -4.34 40.53 40.30
N SER A 6 -3.28 41.20 39.82
CA SER A 6 -2.84 41.10 38.42
C SER A 6 -1.99 39.84 38.18
N LEU A 7 -1.10 39.51 39.14
CA LEU A 7 -0.30 38.29 39.11
C LEU A 7 -1.16 37.02 39.22
N LEU A 8 -2.23 37.04 40.02
CA LEU A 8 -3.15 35.91 40.14
C LEU A 8 -3.98 35.67 38.87
N ARG A 9 -4.28 36.73 38.09
CA ARG A 9 -4.94 36.62 36.78
C ARG A 9 -4.01 36.11 35.68
N LEU A 10 -2.73 36.46 35.72
CA LEU A 10 -1.72 35.95 34.78
C LEU A 10 -1.41 34.46 35.02
N LEU A 11 -1.36 34.01 36.28
CA LEU A 11 -1.22 32.59 36.62
C LEU A 11 -2.46 31.76 36.26
N ALA A 12 -3.67 32.33 36.38
CA ALA A 12 -4.90 31.68 35.92
C ALA A 12 -4.98 31.56 34.38
N LEU A 13 -4.46 32.54 33.63
CA LEU A 13 -4.37 32.44 32.17
C LEU A 13 -3.32 31.41 31.70
N ALA A 14 -2.20 31.29 32.42
CA ALA A 14 -1.15 30.30 32.09
C ALA A 14 -1.61 28.85 32.36
N ALA A 15 -2.44 28.64 33.39
CA ALA A 15 -3.04 27.33 33.68
C ALA A 15 -4.15 26.93 32.69
N ALA A 16 -4.87 27.90 32.10
CA ALA A 16 -5.90 27.65 31.09
C ALA A 16 -5.34 27.33 29.68
N LEU A 17 -4.08 27.68 29.40
CA LEU A 17 -3.39 27.37 28.14
C LEU A 17 -2.62 26.04 28.16
N SER A 18 -2.61 25.32 29.29
CA SER A 18 -1.87 24.07 29.44
C SER A 18 -2.73 22.80 29.25
N VAL A 19 -3.99 22.94 28.83
CA VAL A 19 -4.75 21.82 28.24
C VAL A 19 -4.59 21.87 26.72
N ALA A 20 -3.35 21.90 26.25
CA ALA A 20 -3.06 21.30 24.96
C ALA A 20 -3.22 19.80 25.19
N SER A 21 -4.45 19.31 25.01
CA SER A 21 -4.65 17.91 24.65
C SER A 21 -3.56 17.57 23.63
N PRO A 22 -2.85 16.43 23.74
CA PRO A 22 -2.13 15.98 22.58
C PRO A 22 -3.19 15.91 21.50
N VAL A 23 -3.11 16.81 20.52
CA VAL A 23 -3.81 16.62 19.26
C VAL A 23 -3.38 15.22 18.91
N CYS A 24 -4.30 14.26 19.06
CA CYS A 24 -4.13 12.95 18.49
C CYS A 24 -3.85 13.27 17.04
N ALA A 25 -2.58 13.29 16.66
CA ALA A 25 -2.18 13.40 15.28
C ALA A 25 -2.82 12.16 14.70
N THR A 26 -3.99 12.34 14.08
CA THR A 26 -4.52 11.34 13.19
C THR A 26 -3.37 11.04 12.25
N PRO A 27 -2.92 9.79 12.14
CA PRO A 27 -1.83 9.45 11.23
C PRO A 27 -2.17 10.14 9.92
N ILE A 28 -1.26 10.97 9.40
CA ILE A 28 -1.44 11.58 8.10
C ILE A 28 -1.38 10.40 7.13
N VAL A 29 -2.55 9.84 6.85
CA VAL A 29 -2.74 8.94 5.74
C VAL A 29 -2.41 9.81 4.54
N THR A 30 -1.27 9.58 3.91
CA THR A 30 -1.05 10.08 2.55
C THR A 30 -1.95 9.23 1.66
N VAL A 31 -3.22 9.62 1.64
CA VAL A 31 -4.24 9.14 0.72
C VAL A 31 -3.78 9.59 -0.67
N GLY A 32 -3.76 8.69 -1.65
CA GLY A 32 -3.63 9.08 -3.05
C GLY A 32 -4.77 10.03 -3.46
N PRO A 33 -4.68 10.68 -4.64
CA PRO A 33 -5.73 11.58 -5.10
C PRO A 33 -7.09 10.86 -5.17
N ALA A 34 -8.20 11.58 -4.95
CA ALA A 34 -9.52 11.02 -5.26
C ALA A 34 -9.56 10.60 -6.75
N LEU A 35 -10.47 9.70 -7.14
CA LEU A 35 -10.56 9.23 -8.53
C LEU A 35 -10.62 10.39 -9.53
N GLU A 36 -11.39 11.44 -9.23
CA GLU A 36 -11.51 12.63 -10.07
C GLU A 36 -10.22 13.43 -10.14
N ASP A 37 -9.53 13.61 -9.02
CA ASP A 37 -8.27 14.36 -8.95
C ASP A 37 -7.15 13.60 -9.67
N ALA A 38 -7.14 12.27 -9.57
CA ALA A 38 -6.15 11.39 -10.21
C ALA A 38 -6.17 11.49 -11.74
N PHE A 39 -7.32 11.89 -12.29
CA PHE A 39 -7.61 11.94 -13.71
C PHE A 39 -8.18 13.30 -14.15
N GLU A 40 -7.87 14.36 -13.40
CA GLU A 40 -8.36 15.71 -13.68
C GLU A 40 -7.96 16.13 -15.10
N GLY A 41 -8.91 16.69 -15.85
CA GLY A 41 -8.70 17.14 -17.22
C GLY A 41 -8.61 16.03 -18.27
N SER A 42 -8.91 14.77 -17.92
CA SER A 42 -8.97 13.63 -18.85
C SER A 42 -10.39 13.10 -19.06
N ASP A 43 -10.58 12.30 -20.11
CA ASP A 43 -11.84 11.61 -20.41
C ASP A 43 -12.04 10.31 -19.62
N VAL A 44 -11.15 9.99 -18.66
CA VAL A 44 -11.22 8.74 -17.90
C VAL A 44 -12.51 8.65 -17.07
N VAL A 45 -12.86 9.69 -16.31
CA VAL A 45 -14.08 9.67 -15.47
C VAL A 45 -15.36 9.63 -16.33
N PRO A 46 -15.51 10.45 -17.38
CA PRO A 46 -16.60 10.28 -18.35
C PRO A 46 -16.66 8.87 -18.96
N GLY A 47 -15.50 8.33 -19.39
CA GLY A 47 -15.39 6.99 -19.96
C GLY A 47 -15.79 5.90 -18.98
N LEU A 48 -15.44 6.03 -17.70
CA LEU A 48 -15.87 5.12 -16.63
C LEU A 48 -17.38 5.18 -16.42
N LYS A 49 -17.99 6.38 -16.42
CA LYS A 49 -19.46 6.50 -16.32
C LYS A 49 -20.16 5.79 -17.49
N GLN A 50 -19.62 5.91 -18.69
CA GLN A 50 -20.15 5.24 -19.88
C GLN A 50 -19.95 3.72 -19.80
N LEU A 51 -18.75 3.27 -19.42
CA LEU A 51 -18.38 1.84 -19.35
C LEU A 51 -19.18 1.10 -18.27
N LEU A 52 -19.28 1.68 -17.07
CA LEU A 52 -19.92 1.02 -15.93
C LEU A 52 -21.44 1.25 -15.89
N GLY A 53 -21.94 2.32 -16.49
CA GLY A 53 -23.36 2.65 -16.51
C GLY A 53 -23.96 2.65 -15.09
N PRO A 54 -25.00 1.84 -14.81
CA PRO A 54 -25.60 1.73 -13.48
C PRO A 54 -24.63 1.36 -12.36
N GLU A 55 -23.53 0.66 -12.69
CA GLU A 55 -22.55 0.16 -11.72
C GLU A 55 -21.56 1.23 -11.26
N TYR A 56 -21.50 2.37 -11.97
CA TYR A 56 -20.56 3.44 -11.67
C TYR A 56 -20.68 3.93 -10.21
N GLY A 57 -21.91 4.05 -9.71
CA GLY A 57 -22.15 4.49 -8.33
C GLY A 57 -21.57 3.53 -7.28
N ALA A 58 -21.64 2.22 -7.51
CA ALA A 58 -21.07 1.23 -6.61
C ALA A 58 -19.54 1.21 -6.67
N PHE A 59 -18.99 1.28 -7.89
CA PHE A 59 -17.56 1.40 -8.13
C PHE A 59 -16.95 2.65 -7.48
N ARG A 60 -17.53 3.83 -7.72
CA ARG A 60 -16.98 5.12 -7.26
C ARG A 60 -16.96 5.25 -5.75
N ARG A 61 -17.91 4.62 -5.04
CA ARG A 61 -17.92 4.57 -3.57
C ARG A 61 -16.70 3.85 -2.99
N ASN A 62 -15.97 3.08 -3.79
CA ASN A 62 -14.75 2.41 -3.35
C ASN A 62 -13.50 3.27 -3.58
N PHE A 63 -13.63 4.57 -3.84
CA PHE A 63 -12.51 5.52 -3.95
C PHE A 63 -12.69 6.67 -2.94
N ASP A 64 -12.92 6.34 -1.66
CA ASP A 64 -12.77 7.32 -0.58
C ASP A 64 -11.28 7.60 -0.35
N GLU A 65 -10.48 6.55 -0.48
CA GLU A 65 -9.02 6.60 -0.50
C GLU A 65 -8.50 5.89 -1.75
N SER A 66 -7.29 6.25 -2.17
CA SER A 66 -6.62 5.59 -3.28
C SER A 66 -5.12 5.43 -3.05
N ALA A 67 -4.52 4.55 -3.83
CA ALA A 67 -3.08 4.47 -3.99
C ALA A 67 -2.57 5.58 -4.94
N VAL A 68 -1.26 5.78 -4.96
CA VAL A 68 -0.62 6.59 -6.01
C VAL A 68 -0.74 5.80 -7.34
N PRO A 69 -1.12 6.44 -8.46
CA PRO A 69 -1.20 5.77 -9.75
C PRO A 69 0.10 5.04 -10.12
N VAL A 70 -0.04 3.84 -10.70
CA VAL A 70 1.06 2.90 -10.97
C VAL A 70 1.21 2.72 -12.47
N PRO A 71 2.34 3.14 -13.07
CA PRO A 71 2.63 2.78 -14.45
C PRO A 71 2.94 1.28 -14.54
N LEU A 72 2.28 0.61 -15.48
CA LEU A 72 2.46 -0.80 -15.80
C LEU A 72 3.47 -0.95 -16.93
N LYS A 73 4.15 -2.11 -17.01
CA LYS A 73 5.17 -2.39 -18.03
C LYS A 73 4.63 -2.37 -19.47
N ASP A 74 3.35 -2.67 -19.63
CA ASP A 74 2.64 -2.67 -20.91
C ASP A 74 2.10 -1.27 -21.31
N GLY A 75 2.44 -0.23 -20.54
CA GLY A 75 2.04 1.15 -20.79
C GLY A 75 0.73 1.57 -20.14
N GLY A 76 0.03 0.67 -19.46
CA GLY A 76 -1.17 1.03 -18.69
C GLY A 76 -0.85 1.84 -17.43
N LEU A 77 -1.83 2.58 -16.92
CA LEU A 77 -1.77 3.25 -15.62
C LEU A 77 -2.86 2.70 -14.71
N LEU A 78 -2.46 2.04 -13.63
CA LEU A 78 -3.36 1.46 -12.63
C LEU A 78 -3.60 2.45 -11.48
N LEU A 79 -4.86 2.66 -11.12
CA LEU A 79 -5.25 3.28 -9.86
C LEU A 79 -6.07 2.28 -9.05
N ASP A 80 -5.63 1.99 -7.82
CA ASP A 80 -6.33 1.16 -6.83
C ASP A 80 -6.95 2.05 -5.75
N GLY A 81 -8.19 1.76 -5.37
CA GLY A 81 -8.98 2.52 -4.40
C GLY A 81 -9.70 1.63 -3.41
N TRP A 82 -10.00 2.20 -2.24
CA TRP A 82 -10.83 1.57 -1.23
C TRP A 82 -11.73 2.54 -0.46
N ARG A 83 -12.66 1.98 0.32
CA ARG A 83 -13.41 2.75 1.32
C ARG A 83 -12.57 3.01 2.56
N LEU A 84 -12.68 4.22 3.09
CA LEU A 84 -11.97 4.65 4.29
C LEU A 84 -12.22 3.66 5.43
N GLY A 85 -11.14 3.07 5.96
CA GLY A 85 -11.20 2.09 7.06
C GLY A 85 -11.56 0.65 6.66
N PHE A 86 -11.89 0.38 5.38
CA PHE A 86 -12.33 -0.95 4.92
C PHE A 86 -11.60 -1.47 3.66
N PRO A 87 -10.26 -1.41 3.59
CA PRO A 87 -9.51 -1.77 2.38
C PRO A 87 -9.64 -3.22 1.91
N GLY A 88 -9.95 -4.15 2.83
CA GLY A 88 -10.18 -5.56 2.50
C GLY A 88 -11.62 -5.93 2.14
N HIS A 89 -12.58 -5.01 2.31
CA HIS A 89 -14.01 -5.29 2.16
C HIS A 89 -14.64 -4.57 0.97
N HIS A 90 -14.13 -3.38 0.65
CA HIS A 90 -14.64 -2.57 -0.45
C HIS A 90 -13.47 -1.93 -1.18
N ALA A 91 -13.31 -2.32 -2.44
CA ALA A 91 -12.23 -1.79 -3.24
C ALA A 91 -12.58 -1.74 -4.72
N ALA A 92 -11.85 -0.92 -5.44
CA ALA A 92 -11.98 -0.81 -6.88
C ALA A 92 -10.62 -0.52 -7.52
N ALA A 93 -10.48 -0.87 -8.79
CA ALA A 93 -9.31 -0.56 -9.58
C ALA A 93 -9.73 -0.11 -10.98
N VAL A 94 -8.97 0.82 -11.54
CA VAL A 94 -9.05 1.23 -12.94
C VAL A 94 -7.68 1.14 -13.57
N VAL A 95 -7.64 0.66 -14.81
CA VAL A 95 -6.47 0.68 -15.68
C VAL A 95 -6.83 1.49 -16.90
N VAL A 96 -6.04 2.50 -17.21
CA VAL A 96 -6.16 3.31 -18.42
C VAL A 96 -4.92 3.14 -19.29
N TYR A 97 -5.11 2.95 -20.58
CA TYR A 97 -4.04 2.93 -21.57
C TYR A 97 -3.97 4.24 -22.37
N PRO A 98 -2.83 4.56 -22.99
CA PRO A 98 -2.67 5.80 -23.77
C PRO A 98 -3.62 5.94 -24.96
N ASP A 99 -4.16 4.83 -25.47
CA ASP A 99 -5.16 4.79 -26.54
C ASP A 99 -6.59 5.08 -26.05
N GLY A 100 -6.78 5.32 -24.75
CA GLY A 100 -8.07 5.54 -24.12
C GLY A 100 -8.80 4.25 -23.73
N THR A 101 -8.19 3.08 -23.91
CA THR A 101 -8.76 1.81 -23.45
C THR A 101 -8.84 1.81 -21.92
N LEU A 102 -10.02 1.48 -21.40
CA LEU A 102 -10.32 1.44 -19.97
C LEU A 102 -10.71 0.02 -19.55
N HIS A 103 -10.09 -0.43 -18.47
CA HIS A 103 -10.53 -1.61 -17.72
C HIS A 103 -10.80 -1.21 -16.28
N ALA A 104 -11.88 -1.71 -15.70
CA ALA A 104 -12.25 -1.43 -14.33
C ALA A 104 -12.69 -2.71 -13.63
N ALA A 105 -12.42 -2.78 -12.32
CA ALA A 105 -12.95 -3.83 -11.47
C ALA A 105 -13.35 -3.27 -10.12
N TYR A 106 -14.33 -3.88 -9.46
CA TYR A 106 -14.59 -3.62 -8.04
C TYR A 106 -15.05 -4.86 -7.29
N TYR A 107 -14.77 -4.85 -5.99
CA TYR A 107 -15.13 -5.87 -5.03
C TYR A 107 -15.99 -5.26 -3.92
N ASN A 108 -17.08 -5.96 -3.59
CA ASN A 108 -17.89 -5.70 -2.41
C ASN A 108 -18.00 -6.99 -1.59
N ALA A 109 -17.67 -6.91 -0.30
CA ALA A 109 -17.73 -8.05 0.61
C ALA A 109 -19.14 -8.64 0.77
N GLU A 110 -20.19 -7.86 0.56
CA GLU A 110 -21.57 -8.34 0.60
C GLU A 110 -21.86 -9.33 -0.53
N ASP A 111 -21.34 -9.05 -1.72
CA ASP A 111 -21.55 -9.86 -2.92
C ASP A 111 -20.51 -11.00 -3.02
N ARG A 112 -19.41 -10.90 -2.26
CA ARG A 112 -18.25 -11.82 -2.27
C ARG A 112 -17.74 -12.13 -3.67
N ALA A 113 -17.88 -11.17 -4.57
CA ALA A 113 -17.53 -11.31 -5.98
C ALA A 113 -16.82 -10.06 -6.49
N VAL A 114 -15.88 -10.27 -7.41
CA VAL A 114 -15.26 -9.20 -8.17
C VAL A 114 -16.01 -9.05 -9.49
N ARG A 115 -16.36 -7.81 -9.83
CA ARG A 115 -17.02 -7.47 -11.10
C ARG A 115 -16.04 -6.73 -11.99
N TYR A 116 -15.98 -7.11 -13.26
CA TYR A 116 -15.02 -6.60 -14.24
C TYR A 116 -15.74 -5.92 -15.40
N PHE A 117 -15.13 -4.86 -15.92
CA PHE A 117 -15.62 -4.04 -17.02
C PHE A 117 -14.46 -3.68 -17.95
N SER A 118 -14.69 -3.67 -19.26
CA SER A 118 -13.68 -3.32 -20.26
C SER A 118 -14.32 -2.65 -21.48
N THR A 119 -13.65 -1.65 -22.04
CA THR A 119 -14.05 -1.03 -23.31
C THR A 119 -13.68 -1.87 -24.53
N SER A 120 -12.65 -2.71 -24.46
CA SER A 120 -12.20 -3.57 -25.57
C SER A 120 -12.91 -4.92 -25.62
N GLY A 121 -13.74 -5.25 -24.63
CA GLY A 121 -14.43 -6.54 -24.51
C GLY A 121 -13.55 -7.68 -23.97
N GLU A 122 -12.23 -7.47 -23.87
CA GLU A 122 -11.32 -8.36 -23.15
C GLU A 122 -11.48 -8.14 -21.64
N LEU A 123 -12.42 -8.86 -21.04
CA LEU A 123 -12.80 -8.73 -19.62
C LEU A 123 -11.69 -9.16 -18.64
N GLN A 124 -10.63 -9.81 -19.12
CA GLN A 124 -9.62 -10.48 -18.30
C GLN A 124 -8.28 -9.75 -18.36
N GLN A 125 -8.27 -8.47 -17.99
CA GLN A 125 -6.99 -7.78 -17.90
C GLN A 125 -6.18 -8.37 -16.74
N ARG A 126 -5.00 -8.92 -17.08
CA ARG A 126 -4.16 -9.72 -16.17
C ARG A 126 -3.89 -8.99 -14.85
N VAL A 127 -3.62 -7.68 -14.91
CA VAL A 127 -3.40 -6.82 -13.74
C VAL A 127 -4.62 -6.78 -12.80
N LEU A 128 -5.84 -6.74 -13.33
CA LEU A 128 -7.07 -6.73 -12.53
C LEU A 128 -7.35 -8.10 -11.91
N LEU A 129 -6.97 -9.19 -12.57
CA LEU A 129 -7.05 -10.53 -11.98
C LEU A 129 -6.08 -10.67 -10.80
N ILE A 130 -4.86 -10.14 -10.92
CA ILE A 130 -3.88 -10.16 -9.82
C ILE A 130 -4.36 -9.28 -8.66
N TRP A 131 -4.83 -8.09 -8.96
CA TRP A 131 -5.47 -7.20 -7.99
C TRP A 131 -6.61 -7.91 -7.24
N ALA A 132 -7.43 -8.70 -7.95
CA ALA A 132 -8.55 -9.44 -7.37
C ALA A 132 -8.15 -10.59 -6.43
N LYS A 133 -6.96 -11.19 -6.59
CA LYS A 133 -6.49 -12.31 -5.75
C LYS A 133 -6.51 -11.99 -4.25
N ARG A 134 -6.40 -10.71 -3.88
CA ARG A 134 -6.47 -10.29 -2.46
C ARG A 134 -7.82 -10.56 -1.78
N PHE A 135 -8.87 -10.82 -2.56
CA PHE A 135 -10.22 -11.11 -2.08
C PHE A 135 -10.60 -12.59 -2.17
N GLU A 136 -9.71 -13.43 -2.72
CA GLU A 136 -9.92 -14.87 -2.75
C GLU A 136 -9.87 -15.40 -1.32
N LEU A 137 -11.04 -15.82 -0.82
CA LEU A 137 -11.12 -16.58 0.42
C LEU A 137 -10.58 -17.97 0.13
N SER A 138 -9.38 -18.28 0.63
CA SER A 138 -8.75 -19.59 0.48
C SER A 138 -9.75 -20.73 0.76
N PRO A 139 -10.09 -21.57 -0.23
CA PRO A 139 -10.37 -22.97 0.06
C PRO A 139 -9.03 -23.62 0.40
N GLY A 140 -8.97 -24.31 1.54
CA GLY A 140 -7.72 -24.88 2.05
C GLY A 140 -6.93 -25.70 1.02
N HIS A 141 -5.61 -25.58 1.12
CA HIS A 141 -4.56 -26.42 0.52
C HIS A 141 -4.62 -26.66 -0.99
N SER A 142 -3.58 -26.20 -1.70
CA SER A 142 -2.85 -27.06 -2.65
C SER A 142 -1.43 -26.56 -2.85
N ARG A 143 -0.48 -27.37 -2.34
CA ARG A 143 0.93 -27.37 -2.74
C ARG A 143 1.04 -27.92 -4.16
N SER A 144 1.81 -27.24 -5.00
CA SER A 144 2.54 -27.79 -6.14
C SER A 144 3.24 -26.63 -6.84
N THR A 145 4.47 -26.66 -7.33
CA THR A 145 5.58 -27.62 -7.33
C THR A 145 6.73 -26.80 -7.93
N GLU A 146 7.81 -26.60 -7.19
CA GLU A 146 9.04 -26.02 -7.75
C GLU A 146 9.57 -26.92 -8.87
N ARG A 147 9.83 -26.32 -10.04
CA ARG A 147 10.67 -26.95 -11.06
C ARG A 147 11.83 -26.01 -11.36
N SER A 148 12.98 -26.40 -10.80
CA SER A 148 14.32 -25.87 -11.05
C SER A 148 14.71 -26.00 -12.52
N LEU A 149 15.18 -24.90 -13.12
CA LEU A 149 16.17 -24.95 -14.20
C LEU A 149 17.20 -23.86 -13.96
N GLU A 150 18.42 -24.33 -13.71
CA GLU A 150 19.65 -23.58 -13.57
C GLU A 150 20.20 -23.35 -14.98
N GLU A 151 20.36 -22.09 -15.40
CA GLU A 151 21.14 -21.76 -16.59
C GLU A 151 22.00 -20.52 -16.33
N ARG A 152 23.29 -20.69 -16.60
CA ARG A 152 24.39 -19.79 -16.22
C ARG A 152 24.87 -19.04 -17.47
N ALA A 153 24.72 -17.71 -17.51
CA ALA A 153 25.34 -16.82 -18.49
C ALA A 153 25.51 -15.38 -17.91
N PRO A 154 26.42 -14.54 -18.46
CA PRO A 154 27.28 -13.65 -17.67
C PRO A 154 26.75 -12.22 -17.39
N ALA A 155 27.45 -11.57 -16.44
CA ALA A 155 27.13 -10.34 -15.73
C ALA A 155 27.16 -9.04 -16.56
N SER A 156 26.07 -8.27 -16.48
CA SER A 156 25.98 -6.96 -15.79
C SER A 156 24.87 -6.09 -16.41
N ILE A 157 23.85 -5.75 -15.59
CA ILE A 157 23.08 -4.48 -15.48
C ILE A 157 21.83 -4.83 -14.64
N LEU A 158 21.71 -4.22 -13.45
CA LEU A 158 20.80 -4.56 -12.33
C LEU A 158 21.15 -5.87 -11.60
N ALA A 159 21.84 -5.76 -10.45
CA ALA A 159 22.05 -6.90 -9.58
C ALA A 159 20.68 -7.43 -9.13
N LEU A 160 20.38 -8.68 -9.48
CA LEU A 160 19.23 -9.39 -8.94
C LEU A 160 19.57 -9.80 -7.49
N PRO A 161 18.59 -9.75 -6.57
CA PRO A 161 18.80 -10.19 -5.20
C PRO A 161 19.13 -11.69 -5.17
N GLY A 162 20.25 -12.04 -4.53
CA GLY A 162 20.64 -13.41 -4.23
C GLY A 162 19.76 -14.03 -3.14
N VAL A 163 19.91 -15.33 -2.93
CA VAL A 163 19.03 -16.12 -2.04
C VAL A 163 18.97 -15.56 -0.61
N GLU A 164 20.11 -15.11 -0.07
CA GLU A 164 20.18 -14.52 1.27
C GLU A 164 19.43 -13.17 1.34
N GLU A 165 19.59 -12.32 0.33
CA GLU A 165 18.93 -11.03 0.24
C GLU A 165 17.42 -11.19 0.04
N GLN A 166 17.01 -12.20 -0.73
CA GLN A 166 15.61 -12.59 -0.86
C GLN A 166 15.02 -13.08 0.47
N ALA A 167 15.76 -13.87 1.25
CA ALA A 167 15.33 -14.29 2.58
C ALA A 167 15.23 -13.10 3.54
N ALA A 168 16.18 -12.17 3.48
CA ALA A 168 16.17 -10.93 4.26
C ALA A 168 14.94 -10.06 3.93
N MET A 169 14.65 -9.84 2.66
CA MET A 169 13.44 -9.14 2.20
C MET A 169 12.15 -9.85 2.63
N ARG A 170 12.12 -11.19 2.57
CA ARG A 170 10.99 -11.98 3.05
C ARG A 170 10.73 -11.81 4.53
N SER A 171 11.78 -11.65 5.34
CA SER A 171 11.63 -11.38 6.78
C SER A 171 10.99 -10.02 7.06
N VAL A 172 11.35 -8.99 6.28
CA VAL A 172 10.73 -7.66 6.32
C VAL A 172 9.27 -7.75 5.89
N ALA A 173 8.97 -8.45 4.80
CA ALA A 173 7.61 -8.64 4.34
C ALA A 173 6.71 -9.31 5.39
N ALA A 174 7.23 -10.31 6.11
CA ALA A 174 6.49 -11.06 7.11
C ALA A 174 6.04 -10.20 8.30
N VAL A 175 6.81 -9.18 8.70
CA VAL A 175 6.41 -8.28 9.79
C VAL A 175 5.43 -7.18 9.35
N ILE A 176 5.30 -6.92 8.05
CA ILE A 176 4.35 -5.93 7.50
C ILE A 176 3.01 -6.59 7.15
N TRP A 177 3.02 -7.77 6.52
CA TRP A 177 1.82 -8.44 5.98
C TRP A 177 1.45 -9.77 6.67
N SER A 178 2.16 -10.18 7.73
CA SER A 178 2.18 -11.55 8.28
C SER A 178 2.95 -12.55 7.42
N ALA A 179 3.47 -13.62 8.04
CA ALA A 179 4.41 -14.55 7.40
C ALA A 179 3.78 -15.44 6.30
N GLU A 180 2.46 -15.60 6.28
CA GLU A 180 1.77 -16.49 5.35
C GLU A 180 1.78 -15.94 3.92
N LEU A 181 1.58 -14.63 3.76
CA LEU A 181 1.51 -13.97 2.46
C LEU A 181 2.84 -13.97 1.66
N PRO A 182 3.99 -13.55 2.23
CA PRO A 182 5.25 -13.49 1.50
C PRO A 182 5.89 -14.84 1.20
N SER A 183 5.31 -15.94 1.70
CA SER A 183 5.78 -17.29 1.39
C SER A 183 5.65 -17.63 -0.10
N GLY A 184 4.66 -17.07 -0.78
CA GLY A 184 4.40 -17.28 -2.21
C GLY A 184 5.01 -16.24 -3.15
N TRP A 185 5.68 -15.20 -2.64
CA TRP A 185 6.19 -14.11 -3.46
C TRP A 185 7.58 -14.38 -4.03
N ASN A 186 7.76 -14.05 -5.32
CA ASN A 186 9.07 -13.91 -5.94
C ASN A 186 9.73 -12.63 -5.43
N MET A 187 10.78 -12.76 -4.60
CA MET A 187 11.48 -11.64 -3.96
C MET A 187 12.44 -10.95 -4.94
N ASN A 188 11.91 -10.42 -6.03
CA ASN A 188 12.67 -9.74 -7.07
C ASN A 188 12.96 -8.26 -6.71
N THR A 189 13.56 -7.52 -7.65
CA THR A 189 13.92 -6.11 -7.46
C THR A 189 12.71 -5.21 -7.20
N GLU A 190 11.59 -5.49 -7.87
CA GLU A 190 10.34 -4.74 -7.74
C GLU A 190 9.69 -4.97 -6.37
N VAL A 191 9.69 -6.21 -5.90
CA VAL A 191 9.25 -6.55 -4.55
C VAL A 191 10.06 -5.80 -3.51
N GLY A 192 11.39 -5.76 -3.67
CA GLY A 192 12.24 -4.98 -2.77
C GLY A 192 11.99 -3.48 -2.84
N HIS A 193 11.63 -2.92 -4.01
CA HIS A 193 11.21 -1.52 -4.11
C HIS A 193 9.93 -1.27 -3.30
N VAL A 194 8.90 -2.10 -3.46
CA VAL A 194 7.64 -1.98 -2.70
C VAL A 194 7.86 -2.13 -1.19
N LEU A 195 8.74 -3.05 -0.78
CA LEU A 195 9.13 -3.20 0.63
C LEU A 195 9.83 -1.95 1.17
N GLY A 196 10.67 -1.31 0.37
CA GLY A 196 11.36 -0.06 0.71
C GLY A 196 10.39 1.10 0.89
N GLU A 197 9.41 1.22 -0.01
CA GLU A 197 8.33 2.20 0.07
C GLU A 197 7.44 1.96 1.29
N ALA A 198 7.02 0.72 1.55
CA ALA A 198 6.24 0.38 2.73
C ALA A 198 6.99 0.73 4.02
N THR A 199 8.28 0.40 4.09
CA THR A 199 9.15 0.72 5.23
C THR A 199 9.24 2.23 5.45
N LYS A 200 9.45 3.01 4.38
CA LYS A 200 9.48 4.48 4.45
C LYS A 200 8.17 5.05 4.99
N HIS A 201 7.04 4.58 4.48
CA HIS A 201 5.72 5.01 4.96
C HIS A 201 5.53 4.74 6.45
N ILE A 202 5.95 3.56 6.92
CA ILE A 202 5.90 3.24 8.35
C ILE A 202 6.78 4.21 9.14
N MET A 203 8.03 4.46 8.72
CA MET A 203 8.96 5.36 9.41
C MET A 203 8.46 6.81 9.48
N ASP A 204 7.85 7.30 8.39
CA ASP A 204 7.30 8.66 8.31
C ASP A 204 6.03 8.80 9.17
N CYS A 205 5.11 7.83 9.11
CA CYS A 205 3.90 7.81 9.94
C CYS A 205 4.24 7.69 11.43
N SER A 206 5.26 6.91 11.77
CA SER A 206 5.75 6.72 13.14
C SER A 206 6.92 7.67 13.47
N ALA A 207 6.94 8.88 12.89
CA ALA A 207 8.02 9.85 13.08
C ALA A 207 8.37 10.11 14.57
N ALA A 208 7.38 10.10 15.46
CA ALA A 208 7.57 10.32 16.90
C ALA A 208 7.83 9.03 17.72
N PHE A 209 7.84 7.85 17.09
CA PHE A 209 8.18 6.61 17.77
C PHE A 209 9.69 6.48 17.97
N SER A 210 10.12 6.30 19.23
CA SER A 210 11.54 6.28 19.63
C SER A 210 11.93 5.10 20.52
N LEU A 211 11.02 4.13 20.74
CA LEU A 211 11.32 2.96 21.58
C LEU A 211 12.31 1.99 20.93
N VAL A 212 12.37 1.99 19.59
CA VAL A 212 13.32 1.21 18.81
C VAL A 212 14.04 2.16 17.86
N PRO A 213 15.38 2.06 17.70
CA PRO A 213 16.11 2.84 16.73
C PRO A 213 15.54 2.66 15.32
N LYS A 214 15.36 3.78 14.61
CA LYS A 214 14.93 3.75 13.22
C LYS A 214 16.05 3.28 12.31
N PRO A 215 15.73 2.57 11.22
CA PRO A 215 16.66 2.39 10.12
C PRO A 215 17.20 3.74 9.65
N VAL A 216 18.54 3.86 9.57
CA VAL A 216 19.21 5.11 9.20
C VAL A 216 19.48 5.18 7.70
N GLY A 217 19.54 6.41 7.17
CA GLY A 217 20.03 6.64 5.81
C GLY A 217 19.19 5.94 4.74
N TRP A 218 17.87 6.14 4.76
CA TRP A 218 16.97 5.52 3.79
C TRP A 218 17.43 5.76 2.36
N VAL A 219 17.55 4.67 1.60
CA VAL A 219 17.83 4.66 0.16
C VAL A 219 16.73 3.84 -0.52
N PRO A 220 16.08 4.36 -1.58
CA PRO A 220 15.10 3.58 -2.32
C PRO A 220 15.73 2.34 -2.98
N GLY A 221 15.00 1.22 -2.96
CA GLY A 221 15.37 -0.01 -3.66
C GLY A 221 15.61 -1.22 -2.76
N TRP A 222 15.71 -2.39 -3.40
CA TRP A 222 15.76 -3.69 -2.72
C TRP A 222 17.01 -3.89 -1.85
N SER A 223 18.15 -3.33 -2.26
CA SER A 223 19.44 -3.50 -1.57
C SER A 223 19.42 -2.90 -0.16
N TYR A 224 18.79 -1.74 0.01
CA TYR A 224 18.59 -1.13 1.31
C TYR A 224 17.74 -2.03 2.22
N VAL A 225 16.63 -2.56 1.69
CA VAL A 225 15.72 -3.43 2.45
C VAL A 225 16.45 -4.70 2.92
N ALA A 226 17.24 -5.32 2.05
CA ALA A 226 18.01 -6.51 2.41
C ALA A 226 19.09 -6.20 3.46
N GLN A 227 19.90 -5.17 3.23
CA GLN A 227 21.00 -4.77 4.13
C GLN A 227 20.50 -4.33 5.51
N MET A 228 19.37 -3.61 5.56
CA MET A 228 18.80 -3.08 6.79
C MET A 228 17.73 -3.98 7.40
N SER A 229 17.51 -5.18 6.85
CA SER A 229 16.41 -6.09 7.20
C SER A 229 16.25 -6.31 8.70
N VAL A 230 17.33 -6.59 9.43
CA VAL A 230 17.29 -6.79 10.89
C VAL A 230 16.78 -5.55 11.63
N GLN A 231 17.26 -4.36 11.24
CA GLN A 231 16.82 -3.11 11.86
C GLN A 231 15.37 -2.78 11.50
N ILE A 232 14.99 -3.01 10.23
CA ILE A 232 13.62 -2.81 9.76
C ILE A 232 12.66 -3.75 10.50
N VAL A 233 12.99 -5.04 10.60
CA VAL A 233 12.20 -6.04 11.31
C VAL A 233 12.01 -5.66 12.78
N ALA A 234 13.09 -5.30 13.47
CA ALA A 234 13.00 -4.87 14.87
C ALA A 234 12.13 -3.61 15.03
N TYR A 235 12.34 -2.62 14.15
CA TYR A 235 11.58 -1.37 14.18
C TYR A 235 10.09 -1.58 13.92
N VAL A 236 9.74 -2.26 12.83
CA VAL A 236 8.34 -2.54 12.44
C VAL A 236 7.65 -3.39 13.50
N THR A 237 8.33 -4.36 14.09
CA THR A 237 7.78 -5.15 15.21
C THR A 237 7.49 -4.27 16.43
N GLY A 238 8.40 -3.37 16.79
CA GLY A 238 8.20 -2.42 17.89
C GLY A 238 7.03 -1.44 17.62
N VAL A 239 6.94 -0.93 16.40
CA VAL A 239 5.84 -0.05 15.97
C VAL A 239 4.50 -0.80 16.02
N SER A 240 4.46 -2.03 15.50
CA SER A 240 3.28 -2.90 15.47
C SER A 240 2.77 -3.24 16.88
N GLY A 241 3.69 -3.47 17.83
CA GLY A 241 3.34 -3.73 19.23
C GLY A 241 2.83 -2.49 19.99
N HIS A 242 2.96 -1.27 19.43
CA HIS A 242 2.57 -0.04 20.11
C HIS A 242 1.13 0.37 19.78
N ARG A 243 0.31 0.59 20.83
CA ARG A 243 -1.13 0.90 20.70
C ARG A 243 -1.47 2.01 19.70
N VAL A 244 -0.63 3.06 19.63
CA VAL A 244 -0.88 4.23 18.76
C VAL A 244 -0.35 4.01 17.34
N TYR A 245 0.82 3.36 17.20
CA TYR A 245 1.53 3.34 15.93
C TYR A 245 1.32 2.04 15.14
N HIS A 246 0.66 1.03 15.71
CA HIS A 246 0.29 -0.19 14.99
C HIS A 246 -0.51 0.12 13.71
N SER A 247 -1.33 1.18 13.72
CA SER A 247 -2.08 1.65 12.56
C SER A 247 -1.17 2.05 11.39
N CYS A 248 0.05 2.57 11.64
CA CYS A 248 1.00 2.89 10.58
C CYS A 248 1.41 1.65 9.79
N VAL A 249 1.58 0.50 10.46
CA VAL A 249 1.93 -0.77 9.80
C VAL A 249 0.73 -1.29 9.02
N ILE A 250 -0.48 -1.27 9.60
CA ILE A 250 -1.71 -1.70 8.91
C ILE A 250 -1.98 -0.86 7.67
N THR A 251 -1.86 0.47 7.77
CA THR A 251 -2.08 1.39 6.65
C THR A 251 -1.03 1.19 5.55
N ALA A 252 0.25 1.06 5.90
CA ALA A 252 1.30 0.81 4.92
C ALA A 252 1.10 -0.55 4.22
N ALA A 253 0.79 -1.59 4.98
CA ALA A 253 0.49 -2.92 4.46
C ALA A 253 -0.70 -2.89 3.50
N SER A 254 -1.78 -2.23 3.89
CA SER A 254 -2.97 -2.06 3.05
C SER A 254 -2.65 -1.32 1.75
N ARG A 255 -1.99 -0.16 1.85
CA ARG A 255 -1.67 0.69 0.70
C ARG A 255 -0.78 -0.02 -0.32
N GLN A 256 0.17 -0.81 0.16
CA GLN A 256 1.14 -1.48 -0.69
C GLN A 256 0.73 -2.92 -1.08
N ARG A 257 -0.46 -3.38 -0.67
CA ARG A 257 -0.92 -4.78 -0.89
C ARG A 257 -1.01 -5.15 -2.37
N SER A 258 -1.60 -4.30 -3.20
CA SER A 258 -1.72 -4.59 -4.64
C SER A 258 -0.37 -4.49 -5.35
N PHE A 259 0.46 -3.52 -4.93
CA PHE A 259 1.79 -3.30 -5.48
C PHE A 259 2.69 -4.51 -5.25
N ILE A 260 2.71 -5.05 -4.03
CA ILE A 260 3.59 -6.16 -3.69
C ILE A 260 3.17 -7.46 -4.40
N GLU A 261 1.86 -7.69 -4.58
CA GLU A 261 1.35 -8.83 -5.35
C GLU A 261 1.72 -8.72 -6.83
N LEU A 262 1.55 -7.53 -7.43
CA LEU A 262 1.95 -7.26 -8.82
C LEU A 262 3.46 -7.36 -9.02
N ALA A 263 4.24 -6.79 -8.10
CA ALA A 263 5.69 -6.86 -8.13
C ALA A 263 6.19 -8.30 -7.98
N SER A 264 5.51 -9.13 -7.18
CA SER A 264 5.88 -10.53 -6.97
C SER A 264 5.53 -11.47 -8.14
N GLY A 265 4.69 -11.03 -9.07
CA GLY A 265 4.35 -11.80 -10.25
C GLY A 265 5.42 -11.70 -11.34
N GLU A 266 5.57 -12.77 -12.13
CA GLU A 266 6.41 -12.75 -13.33
C GLU A 266 5.62 -12.09 -14.48
N PHE A 267 6.00 -10.86 -14.83
CA PHE A 267 5.52 -10.15 -16.03
C PHE A 267 6.68 -9.49 -16.74
#